data_AF-A0A537TJA2-F1
#
_entry.id   AF-A0A537TJA2-F1
#
_cell.length_a   1.000
_cell.length_b   1.000
_cell.length_c   1.000
_cell.angle_alpha   90.00
_cell.angle_beta   90.00
_cell.angle_gamma   90.00
#
_symmetry.space_group_name_H-M   'P 1'
#
loop_
_entity.id
_entity.type
_entity.pdbx_description
1 polymer ?
#
loop_
_entity_poly.entity_id
_entity_poly.type
_entity_poly.pdbx_seq_one_letter_code
_entity_poly.pdbx_strand_id
1 'polypeptide(L)'
;MMTWTVAAPAISAAFLSSLVEAVEALTIVLAVGTVRGWRPAGLGAVAGLALLALIVLALGPLLDRVPLNLLQLAIGILLLLFGMRWLRKAILRAAGVIPLHDEAIAYATETAQLREQASLDSARLDWLAALASFKAVMLEGLEVVFIVIAVGAGRGLIIPASVGAIAACLLVAGIGFAIHRPLARVPENTLKFVVGVMLSA
;
A
#
# COMPACT_ATOMS: atom_id res chain seq x y z
N MET A 1 9.87 -22.66 -19.71
CA MET A 1 8.45 -22.77 -19.28
C MET A 1 8.41 -22.51 -17.79
N MET A 2 7.67 -21.50 -17.35
CA MET A 2 7.61 -21.14 -15.92
C MET A 2 6.73 -22.16 -15.19
N THR A 3 7.31 -22.91 -14.26
CA THR A 3 6.57 -23.90 -13.49
C THR A 3 5.65 -23.18 -12.51
N TRP A 4 4.39 -23.59 -12.45
CA TRP A 4 3.37 -23.04 -11.54
C TRP A 4 3.81 -23.04 -10.08
N THR A 5 4.69 -23.97 -9.71
CA THR A 5 5.31 -24.08 -8.38
C THR A 5 6.15 -22.85 -7.99
N VAL A 6 6.65 -22.08 -8.95
CA VAL A 6 7.45 -20.87 -8.71
C VAL A 6 6.63 -19.59 -8.91
N ALA A 7 5.70 -19.59 -9.87
CA ALA A 7 4.85 -18.43 -10.13
C ALA A 7 3.77 -18.23 -9.06
N ALA A 8 3.14 -19.31 -8.57
CA ALA A 8 2.04 -19.19 -7.60
C ALA A 8 2.46 -18.56 -6.27
N PRO A 9 3.61 -18.92 -5.65
CA PRO A 9 4.07 -18.24 -4.43
C PRO A 9 4.35 -16.75 -4.66
N ALA A 10 4.92 -16.39 -5.80
CA ALA A 10 5.20 -15.00 -6.14
C ALA A 10 3.92 -14.17 -6.34
N ILE A 11 2.93 -14.73 -7.04
CA ILE A 11 1.62 -14.09 -7.22
C ILE A 11 0.94 -13.92 -5.86
N SER A 12 0.90 -14.97 -5.04
CA SER A 12 0.23 -14.95 -3.73
C SER A 12 0.91 -13.99 -2.75
N ALA A 13 2.26 -13.99 -2.70
CA ALA A 13 3.01 -13.07 -1.84
C ALA A 13 2.79 -11.62 -2.27
N ALA A 14 2.91 -11.31 -3.56
CA ALA A 14 2.68 -9.97 -4.07
C ALA A 14 1.22 -9.52 -3.87
N PHE A 15 0.25 -10.42 -4.11
CA PHE A 15 -1.18 -10.15 -3.90
C PHE A 15 -1.49 -9.85 -2.43
N LEU A 16 -1.11 -10.73 -1.50
CA LEU A 16 -1.42 -10.56 -0.07
C LEU A 16 -0.74 -9.33 0.51
N SER A 17 0.51 -9.06 0.11
CA SER A 17 1.24 -7.88 0.55
C SER A 17 0.60 -6.60 -0.02
N SER A 18 0.31 -6.57 -1.33
CA SER A 18 -0.28 -5.38 -1.98
C SER A 18 -1.72 -5.12 -1.53
N LEU A 19 -2.44 -6.15 -1.08
CA LEU A 19 -3.79 -6.00 -0.56
C LEU A 19 -3.82 -5.16 0.72
N VAL A 20 -2.83 -5.33 1.60
CA VAL A 20 -2.68 -4.54 2.82
C VAL A 20 -2.45 -3.07 2.49
N GLU A 21 -1.45 -2.80 1.65
CA GLU A 21 -1.11 -1.44 1.22
C GLU A 21 -2.28 -0.75 0.49
N ALA A 22 -2.98 -1.50 -0.35
CA ALA A 22 -4.15 -0.96 -1.06
C ALA A 22 -5.30 -0.64 -0.10
N VAL A 23 -5.49 -1.43 0.97
CA VAL A 23 -6.51 -1.14 2.00
C VAL A 23 -6.13 0.10 2.79
N GLU A 24 -4.87 0.26 3.21
CA GLU A 24 -4.41 1.46 3.92
C GLU A 24 -4.58 2.73 3.07
N ALA A 25 -4.17 2.68 1.80
CA ALA A 25 -4.36 3.78 0.86
C ALA A 25 -5.84 4.14 0.71
N LEU A 26 -6.69 3.12 0.53
CA LEU A 26 -8.13 3.30 0.37
C LEU A 26 -8.77 3.88 1.63
N THR A 27 -8.39 3.42 2.81
CA THR A 27 -8.94 3.91 4.07
C THR A 27 -8.65 5.39 4.28
N ILE A 28 -7.44 5.85 3.97
CA ILE A 28 -7.10 7.28 4.02
C ILE A 28 -7.89 8.06 2.96
N VAL A 29 -7.99 7.56 1.74
CA VAL A 29 -8.78 8.22 0.67
C VAL A 29 -10.27 8.32 1.06
N LEU A 30 -10.84 7.28 1.67
CA LEU A 30 -12.21 7.29 2.19
C LEU A 30 -12.35 8.26 3.38
N ALA A 31 -11.37 8.33 4.28
CA ALA A 31 -11.33 9.32 5.37
C ALA A 31 -11.37 10.75 4.85
N VAL A 32 -10.52 11.06 3.87
CA VAL A 32 -10.50 12.38 3.25
C VAL A 32 -11.80 12.65 2.48
N GLY A 33 -12.28 11.69 1.69
CA GLY A 33 -13.48 11.83 0.86
C GLY A 33 -14.76 12.05 1.66
N THR A 34 -14.87 11.44 2.84
CA THR A 34 -16.01 11.60 3.75
C THR A 34 -15.97 12.89 4.57
N VAL A 35 -14.79 13.42 4.88
CA VAL A 35 -14.65 14.68 5.65
C VAL A 35 -14.72 15.92 4.78
N ARG A 36 -14.15 15.88 3.57
CA ARG A 36 -14.00 17.05 2.69
C ARG A 36 -14.62 16.93 1.31
N GLY A 37 -15.08 15.75 0.94
CA GLY A 37 -15.75 15.51 -0.34
C GLY A 37 -14.92 14.68 -1.29
N TRP A 38 -15.63 13.94 -2.13
CA TRP A 38 -15.06 12.94 -3.04
C TRP A 38 -14.28 13.53 -4.21
N ARG A 39 -14.55 14.79 -4.58
CA ARG A 39 -13.85 15.47 -5.67
C ARG A 39 -12.37 15.75 -5.35
N PRO A 40 -12.01 16.45 -4.25
CA PRO A 40 -10.61 16.66 -3.91
C PRO A 40 -9.88 15.36 -3.54
N ALA A 41 -10.53 14.45 -2.82
CA ALA A 41 -9.95 13.15 -2.47
C ALA A 41 -9.64 12.29 -3.71
N GLY A 42 -10.60 12.21 -4.65
CA GLY A 42 -10.43 11.48 -5.90
C GLY A 42 -9.36 12.09 -6.80
N LEU A 43 -9.31 13.42 -6.92
CA LEU A 43 -8.25 14.12 -7.67
C LEU A 43 -6.87 13.84 -7.09
N GLY A 44 -6.73 13.90 -5.76
CA GLY A 44 -5.49 13.56 -5.07
C GLY A 44 -5.05 12.13 -5.32
N ALA A 45 -5.97 11.17 -5.16
CA ALA A 45 -5.71 9.76 -5.38
C ALA A 45 -5.30 9.46 -6.84
N VAL A 46 -6.04 9.99 -7.81
CA VAL A 46 -5.73 9.82 -9.24
C VAL A 46 -4.40 10.47 -9.61
N ALA A 47 -4.12 11.67 -9.11
CA ALA A 47 -2.83 12.33 -9.33
C ALA A 47 -1.66 11.54 -8.74
N GLY A 48 -1.84 10.95 -7.55
CA GLY A 48 -0.83 10.10 -6.91
C GLY A 48 -0.55 8.84 -7.71
N LEU A 49 -1.60 8.14 -8.15
CA LEU A 49 -1.51 6.97 -9.02
C LEU A 49 -0.84 7.30 -10.37
N ALA A 50 -1.22 8.41 -10.99
CA ALA A 50 -0.66 8.83 -12.27
C ALA A 50 0.84 9.16 -12.16
N LEU A 51 1.25 9.88 -11.11
CA LEU A 51 2.65 10.18 -10.87
C LEU A 51 3.44 8.91 -10.54
N LEU A 52 2.89 8.01 -9.72
CA LEU A 52 3.52 6.73 -9.42
C LEU A 52 3.74 5.91 -10.70
N ALA A 53 2.72 5.81 -11.56
CA ALA A 53 2.82 5.13 -12.83
C ALA A 53 3.89 5.76 -13.74
N LEU A 54 3.95 7.09 -13.80
CA LEU A 54 4.98 7.81 -14.55
C LEU A 54 6.39 7.50 -14.00
N ILE A 55 6.57 7.52 -12.68
CA ILE A 55 7.84 7.17 -12.03
C ILE A 55 8.24 5.74 -12.39
N VAL A 56 7.34 4.77 -12.29
CA VAL A 56 7.61 3.36 -12.61
C VAL A 56 7.99 3.19 -14.08
N LEU A 57 7.26 3.83 -15.00
CA LEU A 57 7.56 3.78 -16.44
C LEU A 57 8.91 4.45 -16.77
N ALA A 58 9.26 5.53 -16.06
CA ALA A 58 10.53 6.21 -16.24
C ALA A 58 11.69 5.42 -15.65
N LEU A 59 11.54 4.84 -14.45
CA LEU A 59 12.60 4.09 -13.75
C LEU A 59 12.78 2.68 -14.30
N GLY A 60 11.74 2.05 -14.86
CA GLY A 60 11.80 0.69 -15.38
C GLY A 60 13.00 0.45 -16.31
N PRO A 61 13.18 1.25 -17.37
CA PRO A 61 14.34 1.15 -18.26
C PRO A 61 15.69 1.48 -17.60
N LEU A 62 15.70 2.28 -16.52
CA LEU A 62 16.93 2.57 -15.77
C LEU A 62 17.37 1.38 -14.91
N LEU A 63 16.43 0.53 -14.46
CA LEU A 63 16.75 -0.67 -13.68
C LEU A 63 17.56 -1.69 -14.50
N ASP A 64 17.37 -1.77 -15.81
CA ASP A 64 18.15 -2.64 -16.70
C ASP A 64 19.64 -2.25 -16.76
N ARG A 65 19.98 -1.02 -16.37
CA ARG A 65 21.38 -0.54 -16.32
C ARG A 65 22.05 -0.84 -14.99
N VAL A 66 21.29 -1.26 -13.97
CA VAL A 66 21.81 -1.55 -12.64
C VAL A 66 22.18 -3.03 -12.56
N PRO A 67 23.38 -3.38 -12.07
CA PRO A 67 23.77 -4.78 -11.88
C PRO A 67 22.77 -5.51 -10.95
N LEU A 68 22.21 -6.61 -11.46
CA LEU A 68 21.16 -7.40 -10.79
C LEU A 68 21.54 -7.81 -9.36
N ASN A 69 22.81 -8.08 -9.08
CA ASN A 69 23.28 -8.52 -7.76
C ASN A 69 23.14 -7.41 -6.71
N LEU A 70 23.44 -6.16 -7.07
CA LEU A 70 23.29 -5.00 -6.19
C LEU A 70 21.80 -4.68 -5.97
N LEU A 71 21.01 -4.82 -7.03
CA LEU A 71 19.56 -4.64 -6.96
C LEU A 71 18.94 -5.70 -6.03
N GLN A 72 19.27 -6.99 -6.21
CA GLN A 72 18.81 -8.07 -5.33
C GLN A 72 19.25 -7.91 -3.87
N LEU A 73 20.49 -7.45 -3.62
CA LEU A 73 20.96 -7.20 -2.26
C LEU A 73 20.21 -6.04 -1.61
N ALA A 74 20.09 -4.90 -2.31
CA ALA A 74 19.39 -3.73 -1.82
C ALA A 74 17.92 -4.05 -1.52
N ILE A 75 17.26 -4.77 -2.43
CA ILE A 75 15.87 -5.17 -2.26
C ILE A 75 15.72 -6.25 -1.18
N GLY A 76 16.62 -7.22 -1.10
CA GLY A 76 16.61 -8.22 -0.03
C GLY A 76 16.75 -7.58 1.35
N ILE A 77 17.60 -6.56 1.49
CA ILE A 77 17.69 -5.74 2.70
C ILE A 77 16.39 -4.98 2.94
N LEU A 78 15.82 -4.34 1.91
CA LEU A 78 14.57 -3.60 2.02
C LEU A 78 13.42 -4.50 2.47
N LEU A 79 13.29 -5.69 1.88
CA LEU A 79 12.33 -6.72 2.26
C LEU A 79 12.49 -7.17 3.70
N LEU A 80 13.73 -7.46 4.11
CA LEU A 80 14.02 -7.82 5.50
C LEU A 80 13.61 -6.69 6.44
N LEU A 81 13.90 -5.44 6.10
CA LEU A 81 13.54 -4.28 6.94
C LEU A 81 12.03 -4.04 6.98
N PHE A 82 11.32 -4.16 5.86
CA PHE A 82 9.86 -4.05 5.79
C PHE A 82 9.19 -5.21 6.53
N GLY A 83 9.58 -6.44 6.22
CA GLY A 83 9.12 -7.66 6.90
C GLY A 83 9.35 -7.60 8.40
N MET A 84 10.53 -7.17 8.86
CA MET A 84 10.83 -6.99 10.28
C MET A 84 10.02 -5.86 10.92
N ARG A 85 9.78 -4.74 10.23
CA ARG A 85 8.93 -3.64 10.73
C ARG A 85 7.49 -4.13 10.92
N TRP A 86 6.97 -4.88 9.96
CA TRP A 86 5.64 -5.47 10.02
C TRP A 86 5.55 -6.55 11.10
N LEU A 87 6.49 -7.49 11.12
CA LEU A 87 6.54 -8.58 12.08
C LEU A 87 6.68 -8.05 13.51
N ARG A 88 7.55 -7.05 13.74
CA ARG A 88 7.68 -6.39 15.04
C ARG A 88 6.36 -5.76 15.48
N LYS A 89 5.70 -4.96 14.63
CA LYS A 89 4.42 -4.33 14.96
C LYS A 89 3.33 -5.37 15.20
N ALA A 90 3.27 -6.43 14.39
CA ALA A 90 2.30 -7.51 14.50
C ALA A 90 2.49 -8.32 15.79
N ILE A 91 3.72 -8.72 16.12
CA ILE A 91 4.04 -9.43 17.38
C ILE A 91 3.70 -8.55 18.59
N LEU A 92 4.06 -7.27 18.57
CA LEU A 92 3.75 -6.34 19.67
C LEU A 92 2.25 -6.12 19.86
N ARG A 93 1.46 -6.14 18.78
CA ARG A 93 -0.01 -6.09 18.84
C ARG A 93 -0.63 -7.41 19.32
N ALA A 94 -0.12 -8.55 18.86
CA ALA A 94 -0.56 -9.87 19.32
C ALA A 94 -0.23 -10.10 20.80
N ALA A 95 0.90 -9.57 21.28
CA ALA A 95 1.31 -9.60 22.68
C ALA A 95 0.55 -8.57 23.57
N GLY A 96 -0.35 -7.77 23.01
CA GLY A 96 -1.14 -6.77 23.74
C GLY A 96 -0.35 -5.56 24.24
N VAL A 97 0.91 -5.40 23.82
CA VAL A 97 1.78 -4.28 24.22
C VAL A 97 1.40 -2.99 23.47
N ILE A 98 0.96 -3.13 22.22
CA ILE A 98 0.44 -2.03 21.40
C ILE A 98 -1.03 -2.33 21.09
N PRO A 99 -1.95 -1.35 21.22
CA PRO A 99 -3.34 -1.57 20.84
C PRO A 99 -3.44 -2.00 19.37
N LEU A 100 -4.36 -2.95 19.10
CA LEU A 100 -4.68 -3.37 17.75
C LEU A 100 -5.02 -2.13 16.91
N HIS A 101 -4.48 -2.04 15.69
CA HIS A 101 -4.91 -0.98 14.78
C HIS A 101 -6.38 -1.21 14.48
N ASP A 102 -7.21 -0.33 15.01
CA ASP A 102 -8.62 -0.28 14.69
C ASP A 102 -8.79 0.83 13.66
N GLU A 103 -9.08 0.43 12.43
CA GLU A 103 -9.27 1.37 11.33
C GLU A 103 -10.41 2.36 11.62
N ALA A 104 -11.40 1.99 12.44
CA ALA A 104 -12.45 2.92 12.84
C ALA A 104 -11.90 4.03 13.74
N ILE A 105 -10.92 3.73 14.60
CA ILE A 105 -10.27 4.71 15.49
C ILE A 105 -9.24 5.54 14.72
N ALA A 106 -8.47 4.92 13.82
CA ALA A 106 -7.55 5.64 12.94
C ALA A 106 -8.31 6.65 12.07
N TYR A 107 -9.37 6.20 11.40
CA TYR A 107 -10.29 7.06 10.66
C TYR A 107 -10.88 8.17 11.55
N ALA A 108 -11.38 7.85 12.76
CA ALA A 108 -11.93 8.85 13.67
C ALA A 108 -10.90 9.93 14.10
N THR A 109 -9.63 9.53 14.26
CA THR A 109 -8.55 10.43 14.67
C THR A 109 -8.12 11.33 13.52
N GLU A 110 -7.96 10.77 12.33
CA GLU A 110 -7.59 11.50 11.11
C GLU A 110 -8.71 12.47 10.70
N THR A 111 -9.98 12.03 10.79
CA THR A 111 -11.14 12.90 10.58
C THR A 111 -11.24 14.02 11.61
N ALA A 112 -10.87 13.79 12.88
CA ALA A 112 -10.83 14.83 13.90
C ALA A 112 -9.71 15.86 13.66
N GLN A 113 -8.49 15.43 13.31
CA GLN A 113 -7.38 16.32 12.97
C GLN A 113 -7.68 17.18 11.75
N LEU A 114 -8.29 16.59 10.71
CA LEU A 114 -8.74 17.31 9.51
C LEU A 114 -9.88 18.30 9.81
N ARG A 115 -10.70 18.03 10.82
CA ARG A 115 -11.76 18.94 11.33
C ARG A 115 -11.21 20.07 12.19
N GLU A 116 -10.18 19.84 12.99
CA GLU A 116 -9.59 20.89 13.83
C GLU A 116 -8.80 21.92 12.98
N GLN A 117 -8.16 21.43 11.91
CA GLN A 117 -7.52 22.27 10.89
C GLN A 117 -8.54 22.99 9.97
N ALA A 118 -9.84 22.72 10.12
CA ALA A 118 -10.92 23.21 9.25
C ALA A 118 -11.33 24.67 9.43
N SER A 119 -10.75 25.39 10.38
CA SER A 119 -11.14 26.76 10.73
C SER A 119 -10.63 27.84 9.74
N LEU A 120 -10.01 27.44 8.61
CA LEU A 120 -9.42 28.33 7.60
C LEU A 120 -9.99 28.05 6.19
N ASP A 121 -9.91 29.04 5.30
CA ASP A 121 -10.38 29.09 3.88
C ASP A 121 -10.67 27.75 3.15
N SER A 122 -11.88 27.60 2.60
CA SER A 122 -12.37 26.37 1.95
C SER A 122 -11.49 25.86 0.79
N ALA A 123 -10.93 26.77 -0.01
CA ALA A 123 -10.06 26.39 -1.14
C ALA A 123 -8.71 25.79 -0.69
N ARG A 124 -8.17 26.26 0.45
CA ARG A 124 -6.92 25.72 1.00
C ARG A 124 -7.14 24.33 1.60
N LEU A 125 -8.33 24.07 2.11
CA LEU A 125 -8.71 22.77 2.68
C LEU A 125 -8.93 21.70 1.61
N ASP A 126 -9.54 22.07 0.47
CA ASP A 126 -9.68 21.15 -0.67
C ASP A 126 -8.32 20.74 -1.22
N TRP A 127 -7.36 21.68 -1.23
CA TRP A 127 -5.97 21.40 -1.61
C TRP A 127 -5.26 20.48 -0.60
N LEU A 128 -5.44 20.71 0.71
CA LEU A 128 -4.87 19.85 1.75
C LEU A 128 -5.48 18.43 1.72
N ALA A 129 -6.78 18.32 1.46
CA ALA A 129 -7.45 17.04 1.26
C ALA A 129 -6.89 16.30 0.04
N ALA A 130 -6.79 16.96 -1.11
CA ALA A 130 -6.16 16.38 -2.29
C ALA A 130 -4.71 15.96 -2.03
N LEU A 131 -3.94 16.77 -1.29
CA LEU A 131 -2.56 16.46 -0.93
C LEU A 131 -2.46 15.25 0.02
N ALA A 132 -3.39 15.12 0.97
CA ALA A 132 -3.43 13.98 1.89
C ALA A 132 -3.70 12.67 1.13
N SER A 133 -4.73 12.64 0.28
CA SER A 133 -5.03 11.48 -0.57
C SER A 133 -3.90 11.19 -1.57
N PHE A 134 -3.28 12.22 -2.14
CA PHE A 134 -2.11 12.08 -3.00
C PHE A 134 -0.94 11.43 -2.27
N LYS A 135 -0.60 11.93 -1.07
CA LYS A 135 0.50 11.38 -0.27
C LYS A 135 0.25 9.96 0.15
N ALA A 136 -0.98 9.63 0.57
CA ALA A 136 -1.36 8.27 0.91
C ALA A 136 -1.15 7.31 -0.26
N VAL A 137 -1.73 7.62 -1.43
CA VAL A 137 -1.59 6.77 -2.62
C VAL A 137 -0.14 6.67 -3.10
N MET A 138 0.64 7.75 -3.02
CA MET A 138 2.06 7.73 -3.35
C MET A 138 2.86 6.85 -2.40
N LEU A 139 2.61 6.94 -1.09
CA LEU A 139 3.39 6.27 -0.06
C LEU A 139 3.10 4.77 -0.09
N GLU A 140 1.83 4.38 0.01
CA GLU A 140 1.46 2.96 -0.02
C GLU A 140 1.70 2.35 -1.42
N GLY A 141 1.46 3.11 -2.48
CA GLY A 141 1.73 2.66 -3.85
C GLY A 141 3.22 2.42 -4.10
N LEU A 142 4.10 3.18 -3.46
CA LEU A 142 5.54 2.93 -3.52
C LEU A 142 5.90 1.63 -2.79
N GLU A 143 5.26 1.32 -1.67
CA GLU A 143 5.43 0.04 -0.97
C GLU A 143 5.02 -1.15 -1.86
N VAL A 144 3.90 -1.03 -2.58
CA VAL A 144 3.47 -2.02 -3.59
C VAL A 144 4.54 -2.22 -4.67
N VAL A 145 5.11 -1.13 -5.19
CA VAL A 145 6.20 -1.22 -6.19
C VAL A 145 7.41 -1.94 -5.61
N PHE A 146 7.81 -1.64 -4.37
CA PHE A 146 8.92 -2.35 -3.72
C PHE A 146 8.63 -3.84 -3.54
N ILE A 147 7.41 -4.22 -3.14
CA ILE A 147 6.97 -5.62 -3.04
C ILE A 147 7.08 -6.33 -4.40
N VAL A 148 6.60 -5.71 -5.49
CA VAL A 148 6.64 -6.32 -6.83
C VAL A 148 8.08 -6.55 -7.28
N ILE A 149 8.95 -5.55 -7.11
CA ILE A 149 10.36 -5.65 -7.47
C ILE A 149 11.03 -6.72 -6.58
N ALA A 150 10.74 -6.74 -5.29
CA ALA A 150 11.24 -7.72 -4.34
C ALA A 150 10.92 -9.17 -4.68
N VAL A 151 9.64 -9.44 -4.91
CA VAL A 151 9.17 -10.78 -5.24
C VAL A 151 9.60 -11.18 -6.66
N GLY A 152 9.71 -10.20 -7.56
CA GLY A 152 9.93 -10.41 -9.00
C GLY A 152 11.39 -10.45 -9.48
N ALA A 153 12.27 -9.60 -8.94
CA ALA A 153 13.60 -9.32 -9.50
C ALA A 153 14.60 -10.48 -9.37
N GLY A 154 14.34 -11.45 -8.49
CA GLY A 154 15.21 -12.61 -8.27
C GLY A 154 15.19 -13.65 -9.40
N ARG A 155 14.06 -13.80 -10.11
CA ARG A 155 13.78 -14.98 -10.95
C ARG A 155 13.04 -14.68 -12.26
N GLY A 156 13.00 -13.42 -12.70
CA GLY A 156 12.18 -13.01 -13.85
C GLY A 156 10.67 -13.08 -13.58
N LEU A 157 10.28 -13.03 -12.30
CA LEU A 157 8.89 -13.17 -11.83
C LEU A 157 8.18 -11.82 -11.70
N ILE A 158 8.75 -10.75 -12.24
CA ILE A 158 8.15 -9.41 -12.18
C ILE A 158 6.74 -9.42 -12.79
N ILE A 159 6.54 -10.09 -13.93
CA ILE A 159 5.21 -10.18 -14.55
C ILE A 159 4.20 -10.89 -13.62
N PRO A 160 4.47 -12.11 -13.09
CA PRO A 160 3.61 -12.73 -12.08
C PRO A 160 3.33 -11.86 -10.85
N ALA A 161 4.37 -11.23 -10.29
CA ALA A 161 4.23 -10.39 -9.10
C ALA A 161 3.36 -9.15 -9.38
N SER A 162 3.55 -8.50 -10.54
CA SER A 162 2.72 -7.39 -11.00
C SER A 162 1.26 -7.79 -11.17
N VAL A 163 0.98 -8.98 -11.70
CA VAL A 163 -0.40 -9.49 -11.81
C VAL A 163 -1.05 -9.63 -10.43
N GLY A 164 -0.32 -10.18 -9.45
CA GLY A 164 -0.79 -10.28 -8.07
C GLY A 164 -1.09 -8.91 -7.46
N ALA A 165 -0.18 -7.95 -7.62
CA ALA A 165 -0.35 -6.59 -7.11
C ALA A 165 -1.55 -5.87 -7.75
N ILE A 166 -1.67 -5.92 -9.08
CA ILE A 166 -2.78 -5.30 -9.82
C ILE A 166 -4.11 -5.92 -9.40
N ALA A 167 -4.19 -7.25 -9.27
CA ALA A 167 -5.40 -7.93 -8.83
C ALA A 167 -5.83 -7.49 -7.41
N ALA A 168 -4.87 -7.30 -6.50
CA ALA A 168 -5.14 -6.80 -5.15
C ALA A 168 -5.66 -5.35 -5.18
N CYS A 169 -4.99 -4.45 -5.90
CA CYS A 169 -5.42 -3.06 -6.05
C CYS A 169 -6.82 -2.95 -6.65
N LEU A 170 -7.13 -3.72 -7.70
CA LEU A 170 -8.45 -3.72 -8.35
C LEU A 170 -9.54 -4.26 -7.42
N LEU A 171 -9.26 -5.34 -6.71
CA LEU A 171 -10.19 -5.91 -5.74
C LEU A 171 -10.52 -4.90 -4.64
N VAL A 172 -9.50 -4.28 -4.05
CA VAL A 172 -9.68 -3.30 -2.98
C VAL A 172 -10.41 -2.05 -3.50
N ALA A 173 -10.02 -1.52 -4.66
CA ALA A 173 -10.72 -0.38 -5.27
C ALA A 173 -12.20 -0.69 -5.56
N GLY A 174 -12.50 -1.89 -6.07
CA GLY A 174 -13.87 -2.34 -6.34
C GLY A 174 -14.70 -2.48 -5.06
N ILE A 175 -14.11 -3.05 -4.00
CA ILE A 175 -14.74 -3.14 -2.68
C ILE A 175 -14.97 -1.73 -2.10
N GLY A 176 -14.00 -0.83 -2.22
CA GLY A 176 -14.11 0.56 -1.77
C GLY A 176 -15.24 1.31 -2.45
N PHE A 177 -15.38 1.13 -3.77
CA PHE A 177 -16.49 1.67 -4.55
C PHE A 177 -17.84 1.09 -4.15
N ALA A 178 -17.91 -0.20 -3.76
CA ALA A 178 -19.16 -0.80 -3.32
C ALA A 178 -19.57 -0.35 -1.90
N ILE A 179 -18.60 -0.21 -0.99
CA ILE A 179 -18.89 -0.09 0.44
C ILE A 179 -18.95 1.37 0.93
N HIS A 180 -18.26 2.33 0.29
CA HIS A 180 -18.22 3.77 0.67
C HIS A 180 -18.01 4.04 2.18
N ARG A 181 -17.58 3.04 2.95
CA ARG A 181 -17.31 3.06 4.39
C ARG A 181 -15.93 2.44 4.62
N PRO A 182 -15.20 2.87 5.66
CA PRO A 182 -13.90 2.28 6.00
C PRO A 182 -14.04 0.77 6.18
N LEU A 183 -13.04 0.03 5.69
CA LEU A 183 -13.02 -1.44 5.67
C LEU A 183 -12.71 -2.02 7.05
N ALA A 184 -13.53 -1.68 8.05
CA ALA A 184 -13.38 -2.04 9.46
C ALA A 184 -13.39 -3.56 9.76
N ARG A 185 -13.43 -4.43 8.74
CA ARG A 185 -13.43 -5.89 8.88
C ARG A 185 -12.24 -6.58 8.21
N VAL A 186 -11.30 -5.85 7.61
CA VAL A 186 -10.10 -6.47 7.03
C VAL A 186 -9.14 -6.81 8.16
N PRO A 187 -8.73 -8.09 8.33
CA PRO A 187 -7.79 -8.50 9.38
C PRO A 187 -6.34 -8.12 9.00
N GLU A 188 -6.06 -6.82 8.87
CA GLU A 188 -4.76 -6.25 8.49
C GLU A 188 -3.62 -6.77 9.37
N ASN A 189 -3.84 -6.84 10.69
CA ASN A 189 -2.84 -7.33 11.64
C ASN A 189 -2.42 -8.78 11.34
N THR A 190 -3.37 -9.63 10.96
CA THR A 190 -3.10 -11.03 10.60
C THR A 190 -2.39 -11.11 9.25
N LEU A 191 -2.77 -10.28 8.28
CA LEU A 191 -2.12 -10.22 6.97
C LEU A 191 -0.68 -9.71 7.09
N LYS A 192 -0.43 -8.62 7.81
CA LYS A 192 0.93 -8.10 8.08
C LYS A 192 1.79 -9.12 8.83
N PHE A 193 1.19 -9.92 9.72
CA PHE A 193 1.89 -11.02 10.37
C PHE A 193 2.29 -12.12 9.38
N VAL A 194 1.33 -12.64 8.61
CA VAL A 194 1.58 -13.72 7.63
C VAL A 194 2.58 -13.25 6.57
N VAL A 195 2.40 -12.06 6.02
CA VAL A 195 3.30 -11.49 5.03
C VAL A 195 4.66 -11.18 5.64
N GLY A 196 4.72 -10.61 6.85
CA GLY A 196 5.96 -10.37 7.57
C GLY A 196 6.78 -11.66 7.75
N VAL A 197 6.11 -12.78 8.06
CA VAL A 197 6.75 -14.10 8.09
C VAL A 197 7.22 -14.53 6.69
N MET A 198 6.38 -14.41 5.65
CA MET A 198 6.74 -14.82 4.28
C MET A 198 7.89 -13.99 3.67
N LEU A 199 8.02 -12.71 4.05
CA LEU A 199 9.08 -11.83 3.57
C LEU A 199 10.39 -11.97 4.37
N SER A 200 10.31 -12.47 5.61
CA SER A 200 11.48 -12.64 6.49
C SER A 200 12.03 -14.07 6.52
N ALA A 201 11.30 -15.04 5.94
CA ALA A 201 11.70 -16.44 5.81
C ALA A 201 12.37 -16.70 4.46
#